data_AF-A0A415G276-F1
#
_entry.id   AF-A0A415G276-F1
#
_cell.length_a   1.000
_cell.length_b   1.000
_cell.length_c   1.000
_cell.angle_alpha   90.00
_cell.angle_beta   90.00
_cell.angle_gamma   90.00
#
_symmetry.space_group_name_H-M   'P 1'
#
loop_
_entity.id
_entity.type
_entity.pdbx_description
1 polymer ?
#
loop_
_entity_poly.entity_id
_entity_poly.type
_entity_poly.pdbx_seq_one_letter_code
_entity_poly.pdbx_strand_id
1 'polypeptide(L)'
;MAEKLERLHEKHPDMGYRRLNDKLRHDEDIQVNDKRILRICRKKQIRSNLKSRYNGCTRASNNPAFIAENILNREFKAEHLNEKWVTDVTEFKYGNTLDSVHKVYLSAILDLCDRRPVAYVIGDSNNNALVFETFDKAVKANPGAHPIFTVTEDISIPPEDFIRNWKKQEWYRVCRG
;
A
#
# COMPACT_ATOMS: atom_id res chain seq x y z
N MET A 1 -5.66 -37.58 3.78
CA MET A 1 -5.02 -36.40 4.40
C MET A 1 -4.43 -35.46 3.34
N ALA A 2 -3.54 -35.93 2.46
CA ALA A 2 -2.94 -35.06 1.44
C ALA A 2 -3.96 -34.46 0.47
N GLU A 3 -4.86 -35.28 -0.11
CA GLU A 3 -5.96 -34.82 -0.96
C GLU A 3 -6.89 -33.82 -0.27
N LYS A 4 -7.06 -33.96 1.05
CA LYS A 4 -7.91 -33.07 1.85
C LYS A 4 -7.29 -31.68 1.99
N LEU A 5 -5.98 -31.64 2.25
CA LEU A 5 -5.21 -30.39 2.27
C LEU A 5 -5.19 -29.73 0.90
N GLU A 6 -5.09 -30.51 -0.18
CA GLU A 6 -5.18 -30.00 -1.56
C GLU A 6 -6.55 -29.35 -1.82
N ARG A 7 -7.65 -30.03 -1.49
CA ARG A 7 -9.01 -29.51 -1.64
C ARG A 7 -9.27 -28.26 -0.79
N LEU A 8 -8.75 -28.22 0.44
CA LEU A 8 -8.88 -27.04 1.31
C LEU A 8 -8.07 -25.86 0.78
N HIS A 9 -6.87 -26.12 0.25
CA HIS A 9 -6.03 -25.09 -0.34
C HIS A 9 -6.58 -24.58 -1.67
N GLU A 10 -7.22 -25.44 -2.48
CA GLU A 10 -7.91 -25.03 -3.70
C GLU A 10 -9.07 -24.06 -3.41
N LYS A 11 -9.81 -24.29 -2.33
CA LYS A 11 -10.85 -23.36 -1.85
C LYS A 11 -10.28 -22.08 -1.23
N HIS A 12 -9.10 -22.16 -0.63
CA HIS A 12 -8.45 -21.07 0.11
C HIS A 12 -6.95 -21.00 -0.21
N PRO A 13 -6.58 -20.47 -1.38
CA PRO A 13 -5.20 -20.43 -1.85
C PRO A 13 -4.29 -19.50 -1.01
N ASP A 14 -4.89 -18.63 -0.20
CA ASP A 14 -4.22 -17.79 0.78
C ASP A 14 -3.69 -18.57 2.01
N MET A 15 -4.21 -19.77 2.26
CA MET A 15 -3.91 -20.54 3.47
C MET A 15 -2.66 -21.40 3.33
N GLY A 16 -1.67 -21.14 4.19
CA GLY A 16 -0.50 -22.00 4.39
C GLY A 16 -0.76 -23.11 5.42
N TYR A 17 0.24 -23.97 5.63
CA TYR A 17 0.11 -25.19 6.45
C TYR A 17 -0.44 -24.96 7.87
N ARG A 18 -0.19 -23.80 8.50
CA ARG A 18 -0.73 -23.46 9.83
C ARG A 18 -2.24 -23.25 9.79
N ARG A 19 -2.71 -22.35 8.92
CA ARG A 19 -4.14 -22.05 8.74
C ARG A 19 -4.92 -23.27 8.23
N LEU A 20 -4.29 -24.10 7.39
CA LEU A 20 -4.87 -25.38 6.98
C LEU A 20 -5.02 -26.34 8.17
N ASN A 21 -4.04 -26.41 9.08
CA ASN A 21 -4.18 -27.25 10.28
C ASN A 21 -5.25 -26.72 11.24
N ASP A 22 -5.34 -25.41 11.42
CA ASP A 22 -6.38 -24.79 12.25
C ASP A 22 -7.77 -25.10 11.69
N LYS A 23 -7.94 -25.03 10.38
CA LYS A 23 -9.19 -25.35 9.70
C LYS A 23 -9.56 -26.83 9.81
N LEU A 24 -8.59 -27.73 9.71
CA LEU A 24 -8.80 -29.17 9.97
C LEU A 24 -9.23 -29.43 11.41
N ARG A 25 -8.64 -28.72 12.39
CA ARG A 25 -9.00 -28.85 13.80
C ARG A 25 -10.40 -28.30 14.09
N HIS A 26 -10.72 -27.13 13.53
CA HIS A 26 -11.97 -26.43 13.83
C HIS A 26 -13.18 -27.01 13.08
N ASP A 27 -13.06 -27.20 11.76
CA ASP A 27 -14.21 -27.54 10.91
C ASP A 27 -14.46 -29.05 10.84
N GLU A 28 -13.46 -29.86 11.16
CA GLU A 28 -13.51 -31.31 10.94
C GLU A 28 -13.07 -32.13 12.17
N ASP A 29 -12.75 -31.48 13.29
CA ASP A 29 -12.24 -32.10 14.53
C ASP A 29 -11.02 -33.03 14.33
N ILE A 30 -10.22 -32.76 13.30
CA ILE A 30 -9.06 -33.55 12.93
C ILE A 30 -7.81 -32.97 13.59
N GLN A 31 -7.29 -33.65 14.60
CA GLN A 31 -6.05 -33.24 15.26
C GLN A 31 -4.83 -33.88 14.61
N VAL A 32 -4.02 -33.05 13.94
CA VAL A 32 -2.78 -33.48 13.30
C VAL A 32 -1.61 -32.63 13.78
N ASN A 33 -0.46 -33.27 13.97
CA ASN A 33 0.79 -32.58 14.28
C ASN A 33 1.18 -31.65 13.13
N ASP A 34 1.51 -30.39 13.45
CA ASP A 34 1.91 -29.37 12.48
C ASP A 34 3.05 -29.82 11.56
N LYS A 35 4.00 -30.61 12.08
CA LYS A 35 5.12 -31.14 11.29
C LYS A 35 4.65 -32.11 10.20
N ARG A 36 3.59 -32.87 10.45
CA ARG A 36 3.00 -33.78 9.46
C ARG A 36 2.31 -32.99 8.36
N ILE A 37 1.53 -31.96 8.71
CA ILE A 37 0.89 -31.07 7.73
C ILE A 37 1.95 -30.34 6.91
N LEU A 38 2.96 -29.75 7.55
CA LEU A 38 4.09 -29.11 6.87
C LEU A 38 4.80 -30.05 5.89
N ARG A 39 5.06 -31.30 6.27
CA ARG A 39 5.71 -32.30 5.40
C ARG A 39 4.85 -32.63 4.18
N ILE A 40 3.54 -32.75 4.36
CA ILE A 40 2.60 -33.00 3.27
C ILE A 40 2.53 -31.78 2.34
N CYS A 41 2.34 -30.57 2.88
CA CYS A 41 2.32 -29.34 2.10
C CYS A 41 3.61 -29.15 1.28
N ARG A 42 4.78 -29.44 1.87
CA ARG A 42 6.07 -29.41 1.14
C ARG A 42 6.12 -30.42 0.00
N LYS A 43 5.65 -31.66 0.20
CA LYS A 43 5.62 -32.68 -0.86
C LYS A 43 4.63 -32.35 -1.98
N LYS A 44 3.48 -31.75 -1.65
CA LYS A 44 2.43 -31.35 -2.59
C LYS A 44 2.59 -29.93 -3.14
N GLN A 45 3.70 -29.26 -2.82
CA GLN A 45 3.96 -27.86 -3.20
C GLN A 45 2.86 -26.85 -2.78
N ILE A 46 2.11 -27.15 -1.71
CA ILE A 46 1.12 -26.24 -1.12
C ILE A 46 1.85 -25.13 -0.37
N ARG A 47 1.65 -23.87 -0.76
CA ARG A 47 2.25 -22.68 -0.14
C ARG A 47 1.21 -21.58 -0.03
N SER A 48 1.25 -20.79 1.04
CA SER A 48 0.39 -19.61 1.13
C SER A 48 0.79 -18.61 0.07
N ASN A 49 -0.18 -18.12 -0.71
CA ASN A 49 0.07 -17.10 -1.73
C ASN A 49 0.27 -15.70 -1.13
N LEU A 50 0.06 -15.54 0.18
CA LEU A 50 0.38 -14.30 0.88
C LEU A 50 1.88 -14.17 1.17
N LYS A 51 2.48 -13.21 0.44
CA LYS A 51 3.82 -12.60 0.52
C LYS A 51 4.85 -13.16 -0.44
N SER A 52 4.92 -12.50 -1.60
CA SER A 52 6.19 -12.27 -2.30
C SER A 52 7.19 -11.63 -1.33
N ARG A 53 8.46 -12.05 -1.36
CA ARG A 53 9.53 -11.42 -0.56
C ARG A 53 9.62 -9.94 -0.93
N TYR A 54 9.69 -9.07 0.07
CA TYR A 54 10.01 -7.66 -0.10
C TYR A 54 11.48 -7.56 -0.55
N ASN A 55 11.69 -7.44 -1.86
CA ASN A 55 12.98 -7.03 -2.43
C ASN A 55 12.96 -5.50 -2.50
N GLY A 56 13.14 -4.85 -1.36
CA GLY A 56 13.27 -3.40 -1.31
C GLY A 56 14.58 -2.97 -1.95
N CYS A 57 14.49 -2.33 -3.12
CA CYS A 57 15.60 -1.59 -3.72
C CYS A 57 15.25 -0.10 -3.73
N THR A 58 14.88 0.46 -2.58
CA THR A 58 14.77 1.91 -2.43
C THR A 58 16.19 2.47 -2.35
N ARG A 59 16.78 2.79 -3.50
CA ARG A 59 17.96 3.67 -3.55
C ARG A 59 17.44 5.09 -3.68
N ALA A 60 17.76 5.94 -2.70
CA ALA A 60 17.65 7.38 -2.87
C ALA A 60 18.39 7.75 -4.17
N SER A 61 17.75 8.54 -5.03
CA SER A 61 18.41 9.11 -6.19
C SER A 61 19.56 9.98 -5.70
N ASN A 62 20.79 9.72 -6.14
CA ASN A 62 21.94 10.57 -5.85
C ASN A 62 21.81 11.99 -6.45
N ASN A 63 20.80 12.23 -7.29
CA ASN A 63 20.55 13.51 -7.92
C ASN A 63 19.04 13.79 -8.01
N PRO A 64 18.39 14.25 -6.93
CA PRO A 64 17.02 14.72 -7.01
C PRO A 64 17.00 16.00 -7.85
N ALA A 65 16.28 15.97 -8.98
CA ALA A 65 16.20 17.11 -9.91
C ALA A 65 15.64 18.40 -9.28
N PHE A 66 15.03 18.31 -8.10
CA PHE A 66 14.54 19.44 -7.32
C PHE A 66 14.36 19.03 -5.85
N ILE A 67 14.91 19.82 -4.93
CA ILE A 67 14.70 19.67 -3.50
C ILE A 67 13.57 20.64 -3.13
N ALA A 68 12.35 20.12 -2.97
CA ALA A 68 11.27 20.91 -2.36
C ALA A 68 11.66 21.21 -0.92
N GLU A 69 11.42 22.44 -0.46
CA GLU A 69 11.74 22.85 0.91
C GLU A 69 11.04 21.91 1.90
N ASN A 70 11.79 21.38 2.86
CA ASN A 70 11.22 20.55 3.93
C ASN A 70 10.55 21.48 4.96
N ILE A 71 9.46 22.13 4.56
CA ILE A 71 8.71 23.08 5.40
C ILE A 71 8.14 22.35 6.62
N LEU A 72 7.91 21.04 6.50
CA LEU A 72 7.41 20.22 7.60
C LEU A 72 8.49 19.99 8.66
N ASN A 73 9.78 19.99 8.32
CA ASN A 73 10.93 19.80 9.21
C ASN A 73 10.73 18.67 10.25
N ARG A 74 10.09 17.57 9.84
CA ARG A 74 9.68 16.44 10.69
C ARG A 74 8.66 16.76 11.81
N GLU A 75 8.00 17.90 11.76
CA GLU A 75 6.87 18.27 12.61
C GLU A 75 5.55 17.68 12.10
N PHE A 76 5.39 16.38 12.28
CA PHE A 76 4.18 15.65 11.86
C PHE A 76 2.95 15.89 12.79
N LYS A 77 3.06 16.77 13.79
CA LYS A 77 1.95 17.12 14.68
C LYS A 77 1.06 18.17 14.01
N ALA A 78 -0.24 17.90 13.97
CA ALA A 78 -1.29 18.87 13.67
C ALA A 78 -2.20 18.99 14.90
N GLU A 79 -2.69 20.19 15.18
CA GLU A 79 -3.57 20.46 16.34
C GLU A 79 -5.04 20.57 15.94
N HIS A 80 -5.29 20.89 14.66
CA HIS A 80 -6.62 20.93 14.08
C HIS A 80 -6.70 20.06 12.81
N LEU A 81 -7.93 19.62 12.51
CA LEU A 81 -8.24 18.91 11.27
C LEU A 81 -7.89 19.78 10.07
N ASN A 82 -7.43 19.15 8.99
CA ASN A 82 -7.08 19.76 7.71
C ASN A 82 -5.95 20.81 7.76
N GLU A 83 -5.10 20.78 8.78
CA GLU A 83 -3.90 21.62 8.82
C GLU A 83 -2.74 21.03 8.03
N LYS A 84 -2.58 19.70 8.10
CA LYS A 84 -1.48 18.99 7.45
C LYS A 84 -1.98 17.68 6.87
N TRP A 85 -1.80 17.53 5.57
CA TRP A 85 -2.09 16.31 4.85
C TRP A 85 -0.78 15.67 4.38
N VAL A 86 -0.71 14.35 4.51
CA VAL A 86 0.36 13.54 3.94
C VAL A 86 -0.22 12.61 2.91
N THR A 87 0.46 12.46 1.77
CA THR A 87 0.12 11.46 0.77
C THR A 87 1.16 10.35 0.74
N ASP A 88 0.69 9.13 0.53
CA ASP A 88 1.54 7.98 0.27
C ASP A 88 0.98 7.13 -0.87
N VAL A 89 1.86 6.42 -1.60
CA VAL A 89 1.47 5.47 -2.64
C VAL A 89 2.01 4.08 -2.29
N THR A 90 1.10 3.16 -1.97
CA THR A 90 1.44 1.78 -1.60
C THR A 90 1.24 0.82 -2.78
N GLU A 91 2.28 0.04 -3.14
CA GLU A 91 2.20 -1.05 -4.11
C GLU A 91 1.77 -2.37 -3.44
N PHE A 92 0.70 -2.97 -3.96
CA PHE A 92 0.28 -4.34 -3.62
C PHE A 92 0.50 -5.26 -4.81
N LYS A 93 0.96 -6.48 -4.53
CA LYS A 93 1.16 -7.54 -5.53
C LYS A 93 0.12 -8.64 -5.29
N TYR A 94 -0.55 -9.08 -6.34
CA TYR A 94 -1.52 -10.18 -6.30
C TYR A 94 -1.33 -11.11 -7.51
N GLY A 95 -1.64 -12.40 -7.36
CA GLY A 95 -1.34 -13.41 -8.37
C GLY A 95 -0.85 -14.71 -7.73
N ASN A 96 -1.20 -15.85 -8.34
CA ASN A 96 -0.96 -17.17 -7.76
C ASN A 96 0.26 -17.89 -8.34
N THR A 97 0.87 -17.37 -9.41
CA THR A 97 2.08 -17.94 -10.03
C THR A 97 3.13 -16.86 -10.29
N LEU A 98 4.41 -17.23 -10.39
CA LEU A 98 5.51 -16.30 -10.68
C LEU A 98 5.29 -15.53 -11.99
N ASP A 99 4.60 -16.16 -12.95
CA ASP A 99 4.35 -15.62 -14.28
C ASP A 99 3.05 -14.78 -14.35
N SER A 100 2.27 -14.71 -13.26
CA SER A 100 0.99 -13.98 -13.17
C SER A 100 0.94 -13.01 -12.00
N VAL A 101 2.06 -12.37 -11.67
CA VAL A 101 2.09 -11.34 -10.62
C VAL A 101 1.58 -10.02 -11.20
N HIS A 102 0.37 -9.66 -10.82
CA HIS A 102 -0.23 -8.36 -11.06
C HIS A 102 0.12 -7.39 -9.93
N LYS A 103 0.07 -6.10 -10.26
CA LYS A 103 0.32 -5.01 -9.31
C LYS A 103 -0.90 -4.12 -9.25
N VAL A 104 -1.19 -3.62 -8.07
CA VAL A 104 -2.19 -2.57 -7.85
C VAL A 104 -1.59 -1.55 -6.88
N TYR A 105 -1.89 -0.29 -7.11
CA TYR A 105 -1.36 0.85 -6.38
C TYR A 105 -2.50 1.57 -5.68
N LEU A 106 -2.31 1.88 -4.39
CA LEU A 106 -3.20 2.70 -3.59
C LEU A 106 -2.52 4.03 -3.34
N SER A 107 -3.07 5.11 -3.90
CA SER A 107 -2.72 6.46 -3.46
C SER A 107 -3.71 6.89 -2.39
N ALA A 108 -3.22 7.33 -1.25
CA ALA A 108 -4.05 7.77 -0.14
C ALA A 108 -3.51 9.07 0.46
N ILE A 109 -4.43 9.96 0.82
CA ILE A 109 -4.16 11.19 1.57
C ILE A 109 -4.70 11.00 2.98
N LEU A 110 -3.85 11.21 3.98
CA LEU A 110 -4.19 11.15 5.40
C LEU A 110 -4.13 12.53 6.02
N ASP A 111 -5.06 12.81 6.92
CA ASP A 111 -4.99 13.96 7.82
C ASP A 111 -4.07 13.62 9.00
N LEU A 112 -3.05 14.44 9.27
CA LEU A 112 -2.11 14.18 10.36
C LEU A 112 -2.71 14.43 11.76
N CYS A 113 -3.82 15.15 11.87
CA CYS A 113 -4.48 15.42 13.15
C CYS A 113 -5.09 14.13 13.74
N ASP A 114 -5.83 13.36 12.94
CA ASP A 114 -6.58 12.18 13.40
C ASP A 114 -6.17 10.87 12.69
N ARG A 115 -5.23 10.95 11.74
CA ARG A 115 -4.73 9.85 10.90
C ARG A 115 -5.81 9.19 10.06
N ARG A 116 -6.91 9.88 9.78
CA ARG A 116 -7.97 9.34 8.93
C ARG A 116 -7.69 9.59 7.44
N PRO A 117 -8.13 8.68 6.56
CA PRO A 117 -8.11 8.93 5.13
C PRO A 117 -9.04 10.08 4.74
N VAL A 118 -8.47 11.10 4.13
CA VAL A 118 -9.19 12.21 3.50
C VAL A 118 -9.71 11.77 2.14
N ALA A 119 -8.87 11.09 1.36
CA ALA A 119 -9.23 10.48 0.08
C ALA A 119 -8.28 9.34 -0.26
N TYR A 120 -8.72 8.45 -1.15
CA TYR A 120 -7.87 7.43 -1.73
C TYR A 120 -8.33 7.05 -3.14
N VAL A 121 -7.41 6.58 -3.97
CA VAL A 121 -7.67 6.00 -5.29
C VAL A 121 -6.82 4.76 -5.47
N ILE A 122 -7.40 3.76 -6.13
CA ILE A 122 -6.75 2.51 -6.50
C ILE A 122 -6.58 2.50 -8.01
N GLY A 123 -5.39 2.14 -8.49
CA GLY A 123 -5.12 2.00 -9.92
C GLY A 123 -4.09 0.92 -10.21
N ASP A 124 -3.99 0.52 -11.48
CA ASP A 124 -3.11 -0.57 -11.90
C ASP A 124 -1.68 -0.12 -12.22
N SER A 125 -1.38 1.17 -12.06
CA SER A 125 -0.07 1.75 -12.39
C SER A 125 0.30 2.91 -11.46
N ASN A 126 1.56 2.98 -11.04
CA ASN A 126 2.11 4.11 -10.29
C ASN A 126 2.39 5.27 -11.26
N ASN A 127 1.41 6.15 -11.45
CA ASN A 127 1.50 7.30 -12.33
C ASN A 127 0.97 8.57 -11.66
N ASN A 128 1.28 9.72 -12.25
CA ASN A 128 0.90 11.02 -11.71
C ASN A 128 -0.63 11.20 -11.69
N ALA A 129 -1.33 10.59 -12.65
CA ALA A 129 -2.78 10.68 -12.74
C ALA A 129 -3.47 10.09 -11.49
N LEU A 130 -2.96 8.98 -10.95
CA LEU A 130 -3.45 8.36 -9.72
C LEU A 130 -3.37 9.32 -8.52
N VAL A 131 -2.24 10.01 -8.38
CA VAL A 131 -2.00 10.94 -7.27
C VAL A 131 -2.86 12.20 -7.43
N PHE A 132 -2.95 12.75 -8.65
CA PHE A 132 -3.80 13.91 -8.92
C PHE A 132 -5.28 13.60 -8.72
N GLU A 133 -5.76 12.43 -9.14
CA GLU A 133 -7.15 12.04 -8.91
C GLU A 133 -7.45 11.93 -7.40
N THR A 134 -6.51 11.39 -6.62
CA THR A 134 -6.65 11.31 -5.16
C THR A 134 -6.74 12.70 -4.52
N PHE A 135 -5.90 13.63 -4.98
CA PHE A 135 -5.93 15.02 -4.53
C PHE A 135 -7.22 15.74 -4.91
N ASP A 136 -7.66 15.64 -6.17
CA ASP A 136 -8.89 16.26 -6.63
C ASP A 136 -10.10 15.77 -5.83
N LYS A 137 -10.12 14.47 -5.47
CA LYS A 137 -11.12 13.90 -4.55
C LYS A 137 -11.03 14.53 -3.15
N ALA A 138 -9.82 14.68 -2.60
CA ALA A 138 -9.63 15.27 -1.27
C ALA A 138 -10.10 16.73 -1.20
N VAL A 139 -9.72 17.55 -2.17
CA VAL A 139 -10.09 18.98 -2.24
C VAL A 139 -11.59 19.13 -2.49
N LYS A 140 -12.17 18.33 -3.38
CA LYS A 140 -13.61 18.35 -3.65
C LYS A 140 -14.43 17.95 -2.41
N ALA A 141 -13.94 17.00 -1.62
CA ALA A 141 -14.58 16.60 -0.37
C ALA A 141 -14.41 17.65 0.75
N ASN A 142 -13.34 18.45 0.70
CA ASN A 142 -13.02 19.44 1.74
C ASN A 142 -12.76 20.83 1.12
N PRO A 143 -13.81 21.50 0.59
CA PRO A 143 -13.65 22.74 -0.18
C PRO A 143 -13.12 23.95 0.62
N GLY A 144 -13.15 23.88 1.95
CA GLY A 144 -12.60 24.91 2.85
C GLY A 144 -11.28 24.52 3.52
N ALA A 145 -10.70 23.38 3.16
CA ALA A 145 -9.44 22.92 3.73
C ALA A 145 -8.25 23.63 3.04
N HIS A 146 -7.30 24.10 3.85
CA HIS A 146 -6.04 24.70 3.38
C HIS A 146 -4.83 24.04 4.04
N PRO A 147 -4.63 22.74 3.84
CA PRO A 147 -3.57 21.98 4.49
C PRO A 147 -2.21 22.26 3.86
N ILE A 148 -1.17 22.15 4.67
CA ILE A 148 0.18 21.89 4.18
C ILE A 148 0.21 20.46 3.63
N PHE A 149 0.59 20.30 2.37
CA PHE A 149 0.56 19.01 1.70
C PHE A 149 1.96 18.43 1.55
N THR A 150 2.15 17.19 1.99
CA THR A 150 3.45 16.54 1.99
C THR A 150 3.44 15.27 1.17
N VAL A 151 4.42 15.16 0.30
CA VAL A 151 4.58 14.07 -0.67
C VAL A 151 5.73 13.18 -0.19
N THR A 152 5.47 11.89 0.03
CA THR A 152 6.51 10.92 0.38
C THR A 152 7.39 10.60 -0.84
N GLU A 153 8.67 10.31 -0.60
CA GLU A 153 9.71 10.17 -1.63
C GLU A 153 9.49 9.04 -2.65
N ASP A 154 8.52 8.15 -2.41
CA ASP A 154 8.24 6.97 -3.24
C ASP A 154 7.42 7.26 -4.50
N ILE A 155 7.09 8.54 -4.73
CA ILE A 155 6.35 8.95 -5.90
C ILE A 155 7.31 9.37 -7.01
N SER A 156 7.31 8.61 -8.12
CA SER A 156 8.08 8.87 -9.35
C SER A 156 7.61 10.10 -10.15
N ILE A 157 7.12 11.15 -9.47
CA ILE A 157 6.66 12.40 -10.10
C ILE A 157 7.85 13.33 -10.33
N PRO A 158 8.06 13.84 -11.56
CA PRO A 158 8.88 15.01 -11.80
C PRO A 158 8.22 16.21 -11.11
N PRO A 159 8.90 16.87 -10.15
CA PRO A 159 8.31 17.95 -9.35
C PRO A 159 7.82 19.14 -10.19
N GLU A 160 8.31 19.31 -11.42
CA GLU A 160 7.88 20.36 -12.36
C GLU A 160 6.41 20.24 -12.79
N ASP A 161 5.95 19.03 -13.11
CA ASP A 161 4.53 18.80 -13.46
C ASP A 161 3.62 18.93 -12.25
N PHE A 162 4.12 18.53 -11.07
CA PHE A 162 3.43 18.71 -9.80
C PHE A 162 3.23 20.20 -9.50
N ILE A 163 4.32 20.98 -9.49
CA ILE A 163 4.31 22.42 -9.20
C ILE A 163 3.55 23.20 -10.27
N ARG A 164 3.63 22.84 -11.56
CA ARG A 164 2.92 23.55 -12.63
C ARG A 164 1.41 23.40 -12.52
N ASN A 165 0.91 22.21 -12.19
CA ASN A 165 -0.51 21.99 -11.98
C ASN A 165 -1.00 22.57 -10.64
N TRP A 166 -0.14 22.56 -9.61
CA TRP A 166 -0.49 23.01 -8.26
C TRP A 166 -0.36 24.53 -8.05
N LYS A 167 0.50 25.23 -8.79
CA LYS A 167 0.60 26.71 -8.78
C LYS A 167 -0.70 27.42 -9.21
N LYS A 168 -1.64 26.71 -9.84
CA LYS A 168 -2.99 27.24 -10.10
C LYS A 168 -3.85 27.35 -8.84
N GLN A 169 -3.49 26.64 -7.77
CA GLN A 169 -4.15 26.70 -6.47
C GLN A 169 -3.16 27.32 -5.47
N GLU A 170 -3.18 28.65 -5.39
CA GLU A 170 -2.21 29.55 -4.72
C GLU A 170 -1.95 29.26 -3.22
N TRP A 171 -2.68 28.32 -2.63
CA TRP A 171 -2.77 28.06 -1.19
C TRP A 171 -2.05 26.81 -0.70
N TYR A 172 -1.61 25.91 -1.59
CA TYR A 172 -1.00 24.63 -1.18
C TYR A 172 0.54 24.70 -1.21
N ARG A 173 1.18 24.36 -0.08
CA ARG A 173 2.64 24.22 0.04
C ARG A 173 3.03 22.74 -0.03
N VAL A 174 3.95 22.41 -0.94
CA VAL A 174 4.42 21.03 -1.16
C VAL A 174 5.75 20.82 -0.46
N CYS A 175 5.79 19.82 0.42
CA CYS A 175 7.01 19.42 1.14
C CYS A 175 7.42 18.00 0.75
N ARG A 176 8.73 17.73 0.69
CA ARG A 176 9.26 16.35 0.72
C ARG A 176 9.75 16.04 2.13
N GLY A 177 9.41 14.85 2.64
CA GLY A 177 9.71 14.37 3.99
C GLY A 177 10.95 13.48 4.07
#